data_AF-A0A353RHG9-F1
#
_entry.id   AF-A0A353RHG9-F1
#
_cell.length_a   1.000
_cell.length_b   1.000
_cell.length_c   1.000
_cell.angle_alpha   90.00
_cell.angle_beta   90.00
_cell.angle_gamma   90.00
#
_symmetry.space_group_name_H-M   'P 1'
#
loop_
_entity.id
_entity.type
_entity.pdbx_description
1 polymer ?
#
loop_
_entity_poly.entity_id
_entity_poly.type
_entity_poly.pdbx_seq_one_letter_code
_entity_poly.pdbx_strand_id
1 'polypeptide(L)'
;MKNNMHTVLSGISRWLFVAFLAAVPASCRHSKSDTNHSETMQINWEELSTDGLQGNLAKGVSAAYAALINGNLIVAGGANFPEKLGFEGGRKFFYNDIVQFDASTNKWKLVGHLPDSSAHGVSVPVAGGALWIGGNNASQSLNKVYAVSLSPKGTVKF
;
A
#
# COMPACT_ATOMS: atom_id res chain seq x y z
N MET A 1 22.49 20.28 -62.08
CA MET A 1 23.50 21.21 -61.55
C MET A 1 22.97 22.63 -61.71
N LYS A 2 22.84 23.37 -60.59
CA LYS A 2 22.74 24.85 -60.42
C LYS A 2 21.56 25.59 -61.10
N ASN A 3 20.55 26.06 -60.33
CA ASN A 3 20.47 27.35 -59.59
C ASN A 3 20.11 28.51 -60.53
N ASN A 4 19.34 29.56 -60.21
CA ASN A 4 18.57 30.00 -59.04
C ASN A 4 17.72 31.18 -59.56
N MET A 5 16.47 31.31 -59.12
CA MET A 5 15.69 32.55 -59.31
C MET A 5 15.47 33.17 -57.93
N HIS A 6 16.11 34.32 -57.69
CA HIS A 6 15.91 35.16 -56.50
C HIS A 6 15.81 36.61 -56.93
N THR A 7 14.63 37.22 -56.84
CA THR A 7 14.34 38.65 -56.61
C THR A 7 12.79 38.77 -56.59
N VAL A 8 12.07 39.49 -55.72
CA VAL A 8 12.30 40.72 -54.93
C VAL A 8 11.31 40.72 -53.74
N LEU A 9 11.75 41.28 -52.60
CA LEU A 9 10.94 41.63 -51.42
C LEU A 9 10.16 42.96 -51.60
N SER A 10 8.98 43.09 -51.01
CA SER A 10 8.40 44.29 -50.34
C SER A 10 6.87 44.26 -50.48
N GLY A 11 6.02 44.67 -49.54
CA GLY A 11 6.20 45.32 -48.25
C GLY A 11 4.86 45.98 -47.88
N ILE A 12 4.27 45.55 -46.76
CA ILE A 12 3.53 46.36 -45.77
C ILE A 12 2.11 46.90 -46.13
N SER A 13 1.24 46.83 -45.10
CA SER A 13 0.09 47.70 -44.78
C SER A 13 -1.28 47.09 -45.10
N ARG A 14 -1.96 46.40 -44.17
CA ARG A 14 -2.78 46.91 -43.04
C ARG A 14 -4.02 47.70 -43.53
N TRP A 15 -5.18 47.25 -43.02
CA TRP A 15 -6.57 47.72 -43.14
C TRP A 15 -7.40 47.11 -44.30
N LEU A 16 -8.68 46.72 -44.22
CA LEU A 16 -9.70 46.47 -43.17
C LEU A 16 -10.89 45.79 -43.89
N PHE A 17 -11.58 44.89 -43.17
CA PHE A 17 -13.01 44.58 -43.23
C PHE A 17 -13.65 43.90 -44.48
N VAL A 18 -14.53 42.95 -44.13
CA VAL A 18 -15.62 42.32 -44.90
C VAL A 18 -15.26 41.11 -45.77
N ALA A 19 -15.30 39.92 -45.14
CA ALA A 19 -15.84 38.73 -45.78
C ALA A 19 -16.38 37.78 -44.70
N PHE A 20 -17.52 38.16 -44.13
CA PHE A 20 -18.40 37.22 -43.44
C PHE A 20 -19.17 36.48 -44.53
N LEU A 21 -18.84 35.22 -44.84
CA LEU A 21 -19.83 34.16 -45.04
C LEU A 21 -19.16 32.80 -45.32
N ALA A 22 -19.57 31.83 -44.49
CA ALA A 22 -19.66 30.41 -44.79
C ALA A 22 -18.35 29.63 -45.03
N ALA A 23 -17.72 29.15 -43.95
CA ALA A 23 -17.15 27.80 -43.95
C ALA A 23 -16.95 27.26 -42.52
N VAL A 24 -17.87 26.37 -42.15
CA VAL A 24 -17.70 25.26 -41.21
C VAL A 24 -17.39 25.62 -39.74
N PRO A 25 -18.38 25.65 -38.84
CA PRO A 25 -18.08 25.40 -37.45
C PRO A 25 -17.64 23.93 -37.35
N ALA A 26 -16.32 23.70 -37.35
CA ALA A 26 -15.76 22.57 -36.65
C ALA A 26 -15.93 22.82 -35.15
N SER A 27 -17.19 22.95 -34.72
CA SER A 27 -17.55 22.64 -33.35
C SER A 27 -17.03 21.23 -33.13
N CYS A 28 -16.10 21.09 -32.20
CA CYS A 28 -15.76 19.79 -31.65
C CYS A 28 -17.09 19.08 -31.42
N ARG A 29 -17.37 18.04 -32.21
CA ARG A 29 -18.31 17.02 -31.79
C ARG A 29 -17.63 16.38 -30.59
N HIS A 30 -17.81 16.97 -29.42
CA HIS A 30 -17.71 16.22 -28.19
C HIS A 30 -18.83 15.19 -28.37
N SER A 31 -18.45 13.99 -28.84
CA SER A 31 -19.29 12.83 -28.66
C SER A 31 -19.68 12.91 -27.20
N LYS A 32 -20.98 13.03 -26.91
CA LYS A 32 -21.44 12.75 -25.55
C LYS A 32 -20.84 11.38 -25.27
N SER A 33 -19.92 11.33 -24.32
CA SER A 33 -19.59 10.08 -23.68
C SER A 33 -20.93 9.58 -23.19
N ASP A 34 -21.43 8.50 -23.80
CA ASP A 34 -22.57 7.78 -23.26
C ASP A 34 -22.13 7.38 -21.85
N THR A 35 -22.61 8.12 -20.84
CA THR A 35 -22.37 7.83 -19.44
C THR A 35 -23.22 6.62 -19.06
N ASN A 36 -22.86 5.46 -19.60
CA ASN A 36 -23.17 4.15 -19.05
C ASN A 36 -21.89 3.59 -18.42
N HIS A 37 -21.23 4.39 -17.57
CA HIS A 37 -20.26 3.83 -16.63
C HIS A 37 -21.02 3.16 -15.48
N SER A 38 -21.69 2.05 -15.79
CA SER A 38 -22.11 1.05 -14.81
C SER A 38 -21.11 -0.11 -14.88
N GLU A 39 -19.82 0.19 -14.76
CA GLU A 39 -18.86 -0.87 -14.44
C GLU A 39 -19.02 -1.19 -12.95
N THR A 40 -19.72 -2.28 -12.67
CA THR A 40 -19.91 -2.78 -11.32
C THR A 40 -18.54 -3.10 -10.72
N MET A 41 -18.18 -2.49 -9.59
CA MET A 41 -16.95 -2.82 -8.88
C MET A 41 -16.91 -4.32 -8.55
N GLN A 42 -15.93 -5.03 -9.11
CA GLN A 42 -15.67 -6.43 -8.80
C GLN A 42 -14.56 -6.51 -7.75
N ILE A 43 -14.81 -7.25 -6.66
CA ILE A 43 -13.82 -7.53 -5.62
C ILE A 43 -13.57 -9.02 -5.60
N ASN A 44 -12.32 -9.41 -5.86
CA ASN A 44 -11.88 -10.79 -5.73
C ASN A 44 -11.33 -11.02 -4.33
N TRP A 45 -11.84 -12.03 -3.65
CA TRP A 45 -11.38 -12.44 -2.33
C TRP A 45 -10.63 -13.75 -2.45
N GLU A 46 -9.44 -13.79 -1.88
CA GLU A 46 -8.61 -14.99 -1.78
C GLU A 46 -8.14 -15.14 -0.33
N GLU A 47 -8.24 -16.35 0.20
CA GLU A 47 -7.73 -16.68 1.53
C GLU A 47 -6.25 -17.05 1.43
N LEU A 48 -5.41 -16.35 2.21
CA LEU A 48 -4.00 -16.71 2.34
C LEU A 48 -3.84 -17.90 3.27
N SER A 49 -2.90 -18.79 2.95
CA SER A 49 -2.59 -19.94 3.81
C SER A 49 -2.10 -19.51 5.20
N THR A 50 -2.38 -20.33 6.21
CA THR A 50 -1.83 -20.19 7.57
C THR A 50 -0.59 -21.07 7.79
N ASP A 51 -0.15 -21.83 6.77
CA ASP A 51 1.01 -22.69 6.84
C ASP A 51 2.27 -21.93 7.25
N GLY A 52 3.07 -22.55 8.12
CA GLY A 52 4.33 -21.97 8.61
C GLY A 52 4.17 -21.07 9.84
N LEU A 53 2.95 -20.68 10.21
CA LEU A 53 2.68 -20.13 11.54
C LEU A 53 2.87 -21.22 12.61
N GLN A 54 3.52 -20.87 13.71
CA GLN A 54 3.89 -21.84 14.75
C GLN A 54 3.24 -21.50 16.09
N GLY A 55 3.14 -22.51 16.96
CA GLY A 55 2.67 -22.35 18.33
C GLY A 55 1.29 -21.69 18.40
N ASN A 56 1.16 -20.66 19.25
CA ASN A 56 -0.11 -19.98 19.43
C ASN A 56 -0.43 -18.96 18.34
N LEU A 57 0.51 -18.60 17.44
CA LEU A 57 0.19 -17.78 16.27
C LEU A 57 -0.71 -18.53 15.28
N ALA A 58 -0.54 -19.85 15.16
CA ALA A 58 -1.40 -20.70 14.32
C ALA A 58 -2.86 -20.75 14.79
N LYS A 59 -3.15 -20.35 16.04
CA LYS A 59 -4.51 -20.21 16.57
C LYS A 59 -5.16 -18.85 16.21
N GLY A 60 -4.41 -17.99 15.52
CA GLY A 60 -4.80 -16.62 15.21
C GLY A 60 -4.47 -15.65 16.34
N VAL A 61 -4.12 -14.42 15.97
CA VAL A 61 -3.87 -13.30 16.89
C VAL A 61 -4.68 -12.08 16.48
N SER A 62 -4.98 -11.22 17.45
CA SER A 62 -5.68 -9.95 17.24
C SER A 62 -4.75 -8.77 17.50
N ALA A 63 -5.05 -7.63 16.85
CA ALA A 63 -4.36 -6.35 17.04
C ALA A 63 -2.84 -6.43 16.88
N ALA A 64 -2.39 -7.23 15.92
CA ALA A 64 -1.00 -7.25 15.48
C ALA A 64 -0.65 -5.95 14.74
N TYR A 65 0.64 -5.63 14.69
CA TYR A 65 1.15 -4.66 13.74
C TYR A 65 1.25 -5.33 12.37
N ALA A 66 1.01 -4.57 11.29
CA ALA A 66 1.21 -5.06 9.93
C ALA A 66 1.81 -3.97 9.03
N ALA A 67 2.66 -4.34 8.09
CA ALA A 67 3.22 -3.42 7.10
C ALA A 67 3.61 -4.16 5.81
N LEU A 68 3.53 -3.45 4.68
CA LEU A 68 4.22 -3.85 3.46
C LEU A 68 5.60 -3.17 3.43
N ILE A 69 6.67 -3.96 3.50
CA ILE A 69 8.05 -3.46 3.45
C ILE A 69 8.72 -4.06 2.22
N ASN A 70 9.08 -3.20 1.25
CA ASN A 70 9.64 -3.62 -0.04
C ASN A 70 8.79 -4.70 -0.74
N GLY A 71 7.45 -4.56 -0.69
CA GLY A 71 6.50 -5.52 -1.25
C GLY A 71 6.25 -6.79 -0.42
N ASN A 72 6.93 -6.96 0.71
CA ASN A 72 6.73 -8.11 1.60
C ASN A 72 5.70 -7.78 2.68
N LEU A 73 4.71 -8.65 2.86
CA LEU A 73 3.77 -8.56 3.98
C LEU A 73 4.45 -9.03 5.26
N ILE A 74 4.60 -8.11 6.22
CA ILE A 74 5.17 -8.34 7.54
C ILE A 74 4.09 -8.12 8.58
N VAL A 75 3.93 -9.08 9.48
CA VAL A 75 2.99 -9.03 10.61
C VAL A 75 3.78 -9.28 11.89
N ALA A 76 3.51 -8.51 12.95
CA ALA A 76 4.25 -8.60 14.20
C ALA A 76 3.35 -8.57 15.42
N GLY A 77 3.75 -9.35 16.42
CA GLY A 77 3.12 -9.41 17.72
C GLY A 77 1.64 -9.81 17.65
N GLY A 78 0.81 -9.05 18.34
CA GLY A 78 -0.60 -9.38 18.52
C GLY A 78 -0.83 -10.18 19.79
N ALA A 79 -2.10 -10.44 20.07
CA ALA A 79 -2.52 -11.11 21.28
C ALA A 79 -3.70 -12.05 21.03
N ASN A 80 -3.75 -13.15 21.78
CA ASN A 80 -4.89 -14.06 21.80
C ASN A 80 -5.10 -14.66 23.20
N PHE A 81 -6.00 -15.63 23.27
CA PHE A 81 -6.31 -16.38 24.49
C PHE A 81 -6.11 -17.88 24.20
N PRO A 82 -4.88 -18.39 24.35
CA PRO A 82 -4.49 -19.68 23.79
C PRO A 82 -5.04 -20.89 24.57
N GLU A 83 -5.49 -20.66 25.82
CA GLU A 83 -5.96 -21.69 26.75
C GLU A 83 -7.49 -21.75 26.82
N LYS A 84 -8.16 -20.60 26.94
CA LYS A 84 -9.61 -20.47 27.10
C LYS A 84 -10.10 -19.16 26.48
N LEU A 85 -11.33 -19.09 26.02
CA LEU A 85 -11.87 -17.86 25.43
C LEU A 85 -11.87 -16.70 26.43
N GLY A 86 -11.63 -15.48 25.94
CA GLY A 86 -11.55 -14.29 26.79
C GLY A 86 -12.82 -14.02 27.60
N PHE A 87 -14.00 -14.22 27.00
CA PHE A 87 -15.29 -14.04 27.69
C PHE A 87 -15.60 -15.14 28.72
N GLU A 88 -14.82 -16.22 28.73
CA GLU A 88 -14.93 -17.27 29.74
C GLU A 88 -13.87 -17.13 30.85
N GLY A 89 -13.15 -16.01 30.89
CA GLY A 89 -12.09 -15.76 31.87
C GLY A 89 -10.71 -16.28 31.44
N GLY A 90 -10.50 -16.56 30.15
CA GLY A 90 -9.19 -16.92 29.63
C GLY A 90 -8.17 -15.81 29.80
N ARG A 91 -6.90 -16.19 30.06
CA ARG A 91 -5.80 -15.24 30.15
C ARG A 91 -5.35 -14.80 28.75
N LYS A 92 -5.18 -13.48 28.57
CA LYS A 92 -4.64 -12.90 27.33
C LYS A 92 -3.11 -13.03 27.30
N PHE A 93 -2.58 -13.50 26.19
CA PHE A 93 -1.14 -13.58 25.94
C PHE A 93 -0.78 -12.63 24.81
N PHE A 94 0.41 -12.04 24.91
CA PHE A 94 0.97 -11.12 23.93
C PHE A 94 2.22 -11.76 23.33
N TYR A 95 2.43 -11.56 22.04
CA TYR A 95 3.53 -12.16 21.28
C TYR A 95 4.51 -11.10 20.81
N ASN A 96 5.74 -11.50 20.55
CA ASN A 96 6.76 -10.65 19.96
C ASN A 96 7.23 -11.15 18.59
N ASP A 97 6.81 -12.33 18.15
CA ASP A 97 7.14 -12.87 16.83
C ASP A 97 6.85 -11.88 15.70
N ILE A 98 7.77 -11.80 14.74
CA ILE A 98 7.59 -11.08 13.49
C ILE A 98 7.64 -12.09 12.36
N VAL A 99 6.55 -12.19 11.60
CA VAL A 99 6.40 -13.14 10.51
C VAL A 99 6.27 -12.42 9.18
N GLN A 100 6.86 -13.02 8.15
CA GLN A 100 6.72 -12.60 6.77
C GLN A 100 5.89 -13.64 6.01
N PHE A 101 4.95 -13.19 5.18
CA PHE A 101 4.31 -14.06 4.20
C PHE A 101 5.16 -14.17 2.93
N ASP A 102 5.46 -15.39 2.52
CA ASP A 102 6.17 -15.73 1.29
C ASP A 102 5.17 -16.18 0.22
N ALA A 103 4.85 -15.26 -0.70
CA ALA A 103 3.90 -15.53 -1.78
C ALA A 103 4.36 -16.61 -2.76
N SER A 104 5.66 -16.91 -2.84
CA SER A 104 6.17 -17.95 -3.76
C SER A 104 5.91 -19.36 -3.24
N THR A 105 5.85 -19.52 -1.93
CA THR A 105 5.59 -20.82 -1.27
C THR A 105 4.21 -20.89 -0.62
N ASN A 106 3.48 -19.77 -0.57
CA ASN A 106 2.22 -19.59 0.15
C ASN A 106 2.35 -19.99 1.64
N LYS A 107 3.45 -19.53 2.29
CA LYS A 107 3.79 -19.87 3.67
C LYS A 107 4.27 -18.67 4.46
N TRP A 108 4.06 -18.71 5.76
CA TRP A 108 4.62 -17.79 6.72
C TRP A 108 5.98 -18.27 7.22
N LYS A 109 6.87 -17.32 7.50
CA LYS A 109 8.17 -17.58 8.11
C LYS A 109 8.46 -16.57 9.21
N LEU A 110 9.08 -17.03 10.30
CA LEU A 110 9.60 -16.16 11.35
C LEU A 110 10.83 -15.40 10.82
N VAL A 111 10.82 -14.08 10.94
CA VAL A 111 11.88 -13.18 10.44
C VAL A 111 12.47 -12.24 11.49
N GLY A 112 11.98 -12.32 12.74
CA GLY A 112 12.50 -11.53 13.85
C GLY A 112 11.57 -11.54 15.05
N HIS A 113 11.91 -10.71 16.05
CA HIS A 113 11.08 -10.48 17.22
C HIS A 113 11.06 -8.99 17.58
N LEU A 114 9.91 -8.50 18.03
CA LEU A 114 9.78 -7.21 18.70
C LEU A 114 10.62 -7.20 19.98
N PRO A 115 11.18 -6.05 20.38
CA PRO A 115 11.89 -5.93 21.66
C PRO A 115 11.00 -6.25 22.88
N ASP A 116 9.70 -5.99 22.76
CA ASP A 116 8.69 -6.28 23.78
C ASP A 116 7.50 -7.01 23.13
N SER A 117 7.00 -8.09 23.76
CA SER A 117 5.74 -8.71 23.36
C SER A 117 4.60 -7.70 23.46
N SER A 118 3.87 -7.48 22.36
CA SER A 118 2.97 -6.34 22.27
C SER A 118 1.89 -6.48 21.20
N ALA A 119 0.81 -5.74 21.39
CA ALA A 119 -0.34 -5.64 20.48
C ALA A 119 -0.98 -4.24 20.60
N HIS A 120 -2.03 -3.96 19.83
CA HIS A 120 -2.82 -2.71 19.89
C HIS A 120 -2.01 -1.43 19.62
N GLY A 121 -0.94 -1.53 18.84
CA GLY A 121 -0.20 -0.36 18.39
C GLY A 121 -0.63 0.09 16.98
N VAL A 122 0.10 1.05 16.43
CA VAL A 122 -0.18 1.64 15.12
C VAL A 122 0.96 1.34 14.15
N SER A 123 0.61 0.97 12.92
CA SER A 123 1.54 0.87 11.79
C SER A 123 1.40 2.06 10.86
N VAL A 124 2.51 2.73 10.55
CA VAL A 124 2.55 3.84 9.59
C VAL A 124 3.60 3.55 8.51
N PRO A 125 3.24 3.45 7.23
CA PRO A 125 4.23 3.25 6.18
C PRO A 125 5.13 4.49 6.05
N VAL A 126 6.43 4.27 5.84
CA VAL A 126 7.42 5.31 5.56
C VAL A 126 8.34 4.88 4.43
N ALA A 127 9.12 5.82 3.86
CA ALA A 127 10.09 5.48 2.83
C ALA A 127 11.09 4.43 3.34
N GLY A 128 11.15 3.27 2.67
CA GLY A 128 12.04 2.16 3.03
C GLY A 128 11.57 1.26 4.18
N GLY A 129 10.38 1.47 4.73
CA GLY A 129 9.95 0.72 5.91
C GLY A 129 8.57 1.10 6.48
N ALA A 130 8.43 0.93 7.79
CA ALA A 130 7.25 1.35 8.55
C ALA A 130 7.64 1.84 9.95
N LEU A 131 6.80 2.67 10.56
CA LEU A 131 6.86 2.94 12.00
C LEU A 131 5.84 2.04 12.71
N TRP A 132 6.28 1.38 13.79
CA TRP A 132 5.40 0.74 14.75
C TRP A 132 5.40 1.55 16.05
N ILE A 133 4.25 2.10 16.38
CA ILE A 133 4.08 3.14 17.40
C ILE A 133 3.25 2.58 18.55
N GLY A 134 3.79 2.67 19.77
CA GLY A 134 3.09 2.35 20.99
C GLY A 134 2.60 0.91 21.05
N GLY A 135 1.36 0.74 21.49
CA GLY A 135 0.76 -0.55 21.82
C GLY A 135 0.75 -0.81 23.32
N ASN A 136 0.40 -2.03 23.71
CA ASN A 136 0.42 -2.45 25.10
C ASN A 136 0.76 -3.94 25.21
N ASN A 137 1.13 -4.32 26.42
CA ASN A 137 1.28 -5.71 26.82
C ASN A 137 0.41 -5.99 28.07
N ALA A 138 0.70 -7.06 28.80
CA ALA A 138 -0.08 -7.46 29.97
C ALA A 138 0.09 -6.52 31.18
N SER A 139 1.16 -5.72 31.24
CA SER A 139 1.47 -4.88 32.40
C SER A 139 1.37 -3.39 32.13
N GLN A 140 1.57 -2.94 30.89
CA GLN A 140 1.68 -1.51 30.59
C GLN A 140 1.32 -1.16 29.14
N SER A 141 0.97 0.11 28.94
CA SER A 141 1.04 0.76 27.63
C SER A 141 2.50 1.08 27.30
N LEU A 142 2.86 0.95 26.03
CA LEU A 142 4.20 1.21 25.52
C LEU A 142 4.29 2.64 24.99
N ASN A 143 5.39 3.31 25.30
CA ASN A 143 5.70 4.67 24.87
C ASN A 143 6.83 4.71 23.81
N LYS A 144 7.09 3.59 23.15
CA LYS A 144 8.18 3.44 22.17
C LYS A 144 7.67 3.55 20.74
N VAL A 145 8.56 3.98 19.86
CA VAL A 145 8.37 3.96 18.40
C VAL A 145 9.54 3.24 17.77
N TYR A 146 9.24 2.34 16.86
CA TYR A 146 10.22 1.54 16.15
C TYR A 146 10.19 1.87 14.66
N ALA A 147 11.33 2.24 14.08
CA ALA A 147 11.48 2.37 12.64
C ALA A 147 11.93 1.03 12.08
N VAL A 148 11.05 0.38 11.32
CA VAL A 148 11.20 -1.02 10.92
C VAL A 148 11.54 -1.11 9.44
N SER A 149 12.59 -1.88 9.13
CA SER A 149 13.01 -2.16 7.75
C SER A 149 13.41 -3.63 7.57
N LEU A 150 13.56 -4.07 6.32
CA LEU A 150 14.10 -5.39 6.02
C LEU A 150 15.55 -5.28 5.55
N SER A 151 16.42 -6.10 6.13
CA SER A 151 17.77 -6.30 5.62
C SER A 151 17.75 -7.03 4.25
N PRO A 152 18.86 -6.99 3.48
CA PRO A 152 18.96 -7.76 2.23
C PRO A 152 18.74 -9.27 2.39
N LYS A 153 18.93 -9.80 3.61
CA LYS A 153 18.69 -11.22 3.93
C LYS A 153 17.24 -11.51 4.37
N GLY A 154 16.36 -10.51 4.39
CA GLY A 154 14.96 -10.65 4.80
C GLY A 154 14.74 -10.63 6.32
N THR A 155 15.77 -10.38 7.13
CA THR A 155 15.62 -10.18 8.58
C THR A 155 15.17 -8.76 8.89
N VAL A 156 14.26 -8.62 9.86
CA VAL A 156 13.76 -7.32 10.34
C VAL A 156 14.84 -6.56 11.10
N LYS A 157 14.90 -5.25 10.89
CA LYS A 157 15.77 -4.30 11.59
C LYS A 157 14.95 -3.17 12.20
N PHE A 158 15.40 -2.71 13.35
CA PHE A 158 14.87 -1.56 14.10
C PHE A 158 15.86 -0.39 14.09
#